data_AF-A0A837AEG1-F1
#
_entry.id   AF-A0A837AEG1-F1
#
_cell.length_a   1.000
_cell.length_b   1.000
_cell.length_c   1.000
_cell.angle_alpha   90.00
_cell.angle_beta   90.00
_cell.angle_gamma   90.00
#
_symmetry.space_group_name_H-M   'P 1'
#
loop_
_entity.id
_entity.type
_entity.pdbx_description
1 polymer ?
#
loop_
_entity_poly.entity_id
_entity_poly.type
_entity_poly.pdbx_seq_one_letter_code
_entity_poly.pdbx_strand_id
1 'polypeptide(L)' 'MEKELFERLIKGMEEMVAIEKGEIEVPPHRIHIHKIPKTKVSRTKISLKKGGDRKSEIL' A
#
# COMPACT_ATOMS: atom_id res chain seq x y z
N MET A 1 11.37 -24.01 9.40
CA MET A 1 10.87 -22.92 8.56
C MET A 1 9.72 -22.15 9.23
N GLU A 2 8.73 -22.84 9.84
CA GLU A 2 7.58 -22.17 10.46
C GLU A 2 7.91 -21.34 11.72
N LYS A 3 8.77 -21.87 12.61
CA LYS A 3 9.15 -21.17 13.85
C LYS A 3 9.84 -19.83 13.58
N GLU A 4 10.75 -19.79 12.62
CA GLU A 4 11.47 -18.56 12.25
C GLU A 4 10.52 -17.51 11.66
N LEU A 5 9.55 -17.93 10.84
CA LEU A 5 8.54 -17.03 10.28
C LEU A 5 7.65 -16.44 11.39
N PHE A 6 7.22 -17.27 12.34
CA PHE A 6 6.44 -16.83 13.49
C PHE A 6 7.23 -15.83 14.35
N GLU A 7 8.49 -16.13 14.67
CA GLU A 7 9.35 -15.24 15.44
C GLU A 7 9.58 -13.90 14.73
N ARG A 8 9.73 -13.90 13.40
CA ARG A 8 9.85 -12.66 12.62
C ARG A 8 8.56 -11.84 12.63
N LEU A 9 7.40 -12.49 12.62
CA LEU A 9 6.11 -11.82 12.72
C LEU A 9 5.95 -11.12 14.08
N ILE A 10 6.24 -11.83 15.18
CA ILE A 10 6.18 -11.28 16.53
C ILE A 10 7.10 -10.06 16.67
N LYS A 11 8.36 -10.17 16.22
CA LYS A 11 9.31 -9.04 16.24
C LYS A 11 8.80 -7.83 15.46
N GLY A 12 8.16 -8.04 14.30
CA GLY A 12 7.58 -6.95 13.52
C GLY A 12 6.43 -6.25 14.24
N MET A 13 5.59 -7.01 14.97
CA MET A 13 4.51 -6.44 15.77
C MET A 13 5.04 -5.63 16.95
N GLU A 14 6.08 -6.13 17.64
CA GLU A 14 6.74 -5.41 18.72
C GLU A 14 7.34 -4.08 18.24
N GLU A 15 8.04 -4.10 17.09
CA GLU A 15 8.61 -2.89 16.47
C GLU A 15 7.52 -1.88 16.09
N MET A 16 6.39 -2.35 15.54
CA MET A 16 5.24 -1.49 15.21
C MET A 16 4.69 -0.76 16.44
N VAL A 17 4.48 -1.48 17.55
CA VAL A 17 3.93 -0.90 18.79
C VAL A 17 4.90 0.13 19.39
N ALA A 18 6.20 -0.17 19.38
CA ALA A 18 7.22 0.75 19.88
C ALA A 18 7.29 2.05 19.05
N ILE A 19 7.14 1.95 17.72
CA ILE A 19 7.04 3.13 16.84
C ILE A 19 5.80 3.96 17.18
N GLU A 20 4.64 3.31 17.35
CA GLU A 20 3.38 4.01 17.63
C GLU A 20 3.40 4.73 18.99
N LYS A 21 4.08 4.17 19.99
CA LYS A 21 4.29 4.82 21.30
C LYS A 21 5.36 5.92 21.27
N GLY A 22 6.13 6.05 20.19
CA GLY A 22 7.26 6.98 20.10
C GLY A 22 8.51 6.53 20.88
N GLU A 23 8.60 5.25 21.24
CA GLU A 23 9.76 4.66 21.92
C GLU A 23 10.92 4.42 20.93
N ILE A 24 10.60 4.24 19.65
CA ILE A 24 11.56 4.04 18.56
C ILE A 24 11.28 5.03 17.44
N GLU A 25 12.32 5.76 17.01
CA GLU A 25 12.31 6.52 15.77
C GLU A 25 12.85 5.64 14.63
N VAL A 26 12.12 5.57 13.52
CA VAL A 26 12.51 4.74 12.37
C VAL A 26 13.64 5.43 11.61
N PRO A 27 14.80 4.78 11.40
CA PRO A 27 15.89 5.41 10.69
C PRO A 27 15.51 5.68 9.23
N PRO A 28 15.91 6.83 8.64
CA PRO A 28 15.46 7.24 7.30
C PRO A 28 15.68 6.21 6.20
N HIS A 29 16.77 5.43 6.27
CA HIS A 29 17.08 4.40 5.30
C HIS A 29 16.13 3.19 5.30
N ARG A 30 15.28 3.03 6.33
CA ARG A 30 14.21 2.01 6.39
C ARG A 30 12.87 2.54 5.88
N ILE A 31 12.74 3.84 5.65
CA ILE A 31 11.51 4.47 5.16
C ILE A 31 11.50 4.43 3.64
N HIS A 32 10.59 3.64 3.07
CA HIS A 32 10.46 3.47 1.63
C HIS A 32 9.23 4.23 1.14
N ILE A 33 9.44 5.27 0.33
CA ILE A 33 8.36 6.10 -0.21
C ILE A 33 8.13 5.72 -1.67
N HIS A 34 6.99 5.10 -1.94
CA HIS A 34 6.57 4.79 -3.31
C HIS A 34 5.58 5.84 -3.81
N LYS A 35 5.90 6.50 -4.93
CA LYS A 35 4.98 7.45 -5.56
C LYS A 35 3.77 6.69 -6.09
N ILE A 36 2.60 6.96 -5.53
CA ILE A 36 1.35 6.44 -6.07
C ILE A 36 1.11 7.15 -7.42
N PRO A 37 1.05 6.42 -8.54
CA PRO A 37 0.85 7.04 -9.85
C PRO A 37 -0.52 7.72 -9.88
N LYS A 38 -0.59 8.90 -10.50
CA LYS A 38 -1.87 9.61 -10.76
C LYS A 38 -2.67 8.83 -11.80
N THR A 39 -3.38 7.78 -11.36
CA THR A 39 -4.05 6.78 -12.20
C THR A 39 -5.04 7.38 -13.21
N LYS A 40 -5.62 8.55 -12.91
CA LYS A 40 -6.49 9.28 -13.85
C LYS A 40 -5.74 9.74 -15.11
N VAL A 41 -4.50 10.21 -14.95
CA VAL A 41 -3.65 10.68 -16.06
C VAL A 41 -3.06 9.49 -16.82
N SER A 42 -2.70 8.41 -16.12
CA SER A 42 -2.17 7.19 -16.74
C SER A 42 -3.20 6.50 -17.63
N ARG A 43 -4.47 6.46 -17.22
CA ARG A 43 -5.58 5.88 -17.99
C ARG A 43 -5.94 6.65 -19.26
N THR A 44 -5.58 7.93 -19.36
CA THR A 44 -5.81 8.73 -20.57
C THR A 44 -4.63 8.58 -21.54
N LYS A 45 -3.41 8.44 -21.03
CA LYS A 45 -2.18 8.29 -21.83
C LYS A 45 -2.01 6.88 -22.40
N ILE A 46 -2.29 5.87 -21.59
CA ILE A 46 -2.45 4.49 -22.03
C ILE A 46 -3.92 4.43 -22.41
N SER A 47 -4.29 4.25 -23.68
CA SER A 47 -5.68 4.29 -24.19
C SER A 47 -6.61 3.19 -23.63
N LEU A 48 -6.58 2.95 -22.33
CA LEU A 48 -7.52 2.16 -21.55
C LEU A 48 -8.78 3.01 -21.33
N LYS A 49 -9.45 3.32 -22.45
CA LYS A 49 -10.82 3.83 -22.44
C LYS A 49 -11.67 2.80 -21.70
N LYS A 50 -12.31 3.20 -20.60
CA LYS A 50 -13.32 2.40 -19.92
C LYS A 50 -14.37 1.99 -20.97
N GLY A 51 -14.37 0.72 -21.37
CA GLY A 51 -15.49 0.12 -22.05
C GLY A 51 -16.58 -0.12 -21.01
N GLY A 52 -17.64 0.68 -21.04
CA GLY A 52 -18.77 0.50 -20.13
C GLY A 52 -19.64 1.72 -19.87
N ASP A 53 -19.90 2.56 -20.87
CA ASP A 53 -21.13 3.36 -20.85
C ASP A 53 -22.28 2.43 -21.30
N ARG A 54 -22.79 1.62 -20.36
CA ARG A 54 -24.15 1.10 -20.52
C ARG A 54 -25.08 2.10 -19.85
N LYS A 55 -25.68 2.95 -20.67
CA LYS A 55 -26.92 3.63 -20.30
C LYS A 55 -27.95 2.54 -19.98
N SER A 56 -28.26 2.34 -18.71
CA SER A 56 -29.56 1.80 -18.33
C SER A 56 -30.52 2.98 -18.30
N GLU A 57 -31.16 3.24 -19.44
CA GLU A 57 -32.48 3.86 -19.43
C GLU A 57 -33.39 2.94 -18.61
N ILE A 58 -33.87 3.45 -17.48
CA ILE A 58 -35.01 2.87 -16.77
C ILE A 58 -36.20 3.76 -17.18
N LEU A 59 -36.99 3.24 -18.11
CA LEU A 59 -38.43 3.48 -18.21
C LEU A 59 -39.12 2.15 -17.87
#